data_AF-A0A922M5V1-F1
#
_entry.id   AF-A0A922M5V1-F1
#
_cell.length_a   1.000
_cell.length_b   1.000
_cell.length_c   1.000
_cell.angle_alpha   90.00
_cell.angle_beta   90.00
_cell.angle_gamma   90.00
#
_symmetry.space_group_name_H-M   'P 1'
#
loop_
_entity.id
_entity.type
_entity.pdbx_description
1 polymer ?
#
loop_
_entity_poly.entity_id
_entity_poly.type
_entity_poly.pdbx_seq_one_letter_code
_entity_poly.pdbx_strand_id
1 'polypeptide(L)'
;MVDEGTRKTLSSIPLLQTKAGPRDKELWTTRLKEEYQALIKYVQNNKAADNDWFRLESDKTGTKWFGKCWYVHNLLKYEFDLEFDVS
;
A
#
# COMPACT_ATOMS: atom_id res chain seq x y z
N MET A 1 -22.38 -0.32 -4.57
CA MET A 1 -21.74 0.78 -5.32
C MET A 1 -20.62 1.33 -4.47
N VAL A 2 -19.42 1.50 -5.02
CA VAL A 2 -18.31 2.16 -4.31
C VAL A 2 -18.65 3.65 -4.19
N ASP A 3 -18.55 4.20 -2.98
CA ASP A 3 -18.84 5.61 -2.72
C ASP A 3 -17.86 6.53 -3.46
N GLU A 4 -18.27 7.77 -3.68
CA GLU A 4 -17.54 8.73 -4.49
C GLU A 4 -16.19 9.14 -3.85
N GLY A 5 -16.12 9.17 -2.52
CA GLY A 5 -14.89 9.41 -1.78
C GLY A 5 -13.87 8.31 -2.02
N THR A 6 -14.29 7.04 -1.89
CA THR A 6 -13.44 5.88 -2.19
C THR A 6 -13.01 5.87 -3.65
N ARG A 7 -13.89 6.19 -4.60
CA ARG A 7 -13.54 6.26 -6.02
C ARG A 7 -12.46 7.31 -6.30
N LYS A 8 -12.59 8.50 -5.72
CA LYS A 8 -11.63 9.60 -5.89
C LYS A 8 -10.27 9.22 -5.32
N THR A 9 -10.23 8.64 -4.14
CA THR A 9 -8.98 8.16 -3.51
C THR A 9 -8.30 7.12 -4.40
N LEU A 10 -9.04 6.11 -4.88
CA LEU A 10 -8.49 5.07 -5.76
C LEU A 10 -7.97 5.64 -7.09
N SER A 11 -8.67 6.62 -7.68
CA SER A 11 -8.24 7.25 -8.94
C SER A 11 -6.92 8.04 -8.83
N SER A 12 -6.52 8.40 -7.62
CA SER A 12 -5.28 9.15 -7.35
C SER A 12 -4.04 8.27 -7.18
N ILE A 13 -4.22 6.94 -7.14
CA ILE A 13 -3.16 5.96 -6.98
C ILE A 13 -2.63 5.58 -8.37
N PRO A 14 -1.30 5.63 -8.62
CA PRO A 14 -0.70 5.20 -9.88
C PRO A 14 -1.07 3.75 -10.22
N LEU A 15 -1.48 3.51 -11.46
CA LEU A 15 -1.79 2.17 -11.95
C LEU A 15 -0.51 1.43 -12.35
N LEU A 16 -0.41 0.18 -11.90
CA LEU A 16 0.69 -0.71 -12.23
C LEU A 16 0.48 -1.35 -13.60
N GLN A 17 1.55 -1.44 -14.37
CA GLN A 17 1.53 -1.92 -15.76
C GLN A 17 2.17 -3.31 -15.87
N THR A 18 3.17 -3.58 -15.03
CA THR A 18 3.92 -4.84 -15.11
C THR A 18 3.14 -5.98 -14.49
N LYS A 19 2.70 -6.96 -15.29
CA LYS A 19 2.07 -8.19 -14.78
C LYS A 19 3.14 -9.25 -14.51
N ALA A 20 3.73 -9.19 -13.31
CA ALA A 20 4.77 -10.11 -12.88
C ALA A 20 4.59 -10.49 -11.41
N GLY A 21 4.87 -11.75 -11.07
CA GLY A 21 4.91 -12.25 -9.70
C GLY A 21 6.35 -12.51 -9.23
N PRO A 22 6.55 -12.93 -7.98
CA PRO A 22 7.88 -13.14 -7.39
C PRO A 22 8.81 -14.09 -8.15
N ARG A 23 8.25 -14.96 -8.99
CA ARG A 23 9.01 -15.94 -9.80
C ARG A 23 9.58 -15.35 -11.09
N ASP A 24 9.13 -14.17 -11.52
CA ASP A 24 9.48 -13.56 -12.80
C ASP A 24 10.78 -12.71 -12.74
N LYS A 25 11.58 -12.87 -11.67
CA LYS A 25 12.94 -12.30 -11.48
C LYS A 25 13.04 -10.79 -11.76
N GLU A 26 13.55 -10.40 -12.92
CA GLU A 26 13.76 -9.00 -13.28
C GLU A 26 12.44 -8.23 -13.44
N LEU A 27 11.41 -8.89 -13.99
CA LEU A 27 10.08 -8.30 -14.12
C LEU A 27 9.44 -8.07 -12.74
N TRP A 28 9.72 -8.96 -11.76
CA TRP A 28 9.30 -8.75 -10.38
C TRP A 28 9.93 -7.50 -9.77
N THR A 29 11.23 -7.27 -10.02
CA THR A 29 11.91 -6.06 -9.54
C THR A 29 11.28 -4.79 -10.12
N THR A 30 10.87 -4.82 -11.40
CA THR A 30 10.14 -3.70 -12.02
C THR A 30 8.77 -3.51 -11.40
N ARG A 31 7.99 -4.59 -11.23
CA ARG A 31 6.68 -4.55 -10.57
C ARG A 31 6.80 -4.01 -9.14
N LEU A 32 7.79 -4.46 -8.38
CA LEU A 32 8.05 -4.05 -7.01
C LEU A 32 8.37 -2.54 -6.93
N LYS A 33 9.13 -1.99 -7.88
CA LYS A 33 9.33 -0.53 -7.98
C LYS A 33 8.00 0.22 -8.20
N GLU A 34 7.14 -0.29 -9.08
CA GLU A 34 5.80 0.27 -9.30
C GLU A 34 4.93 0.22 -8.03
N GLU A 35 4.94 -0.91 -7.30
CA GLU A 35 4.22 -1.08 -6.02
C GLU A 35 4.70 -0.05 -4.98
N TYR A 36 6.01 0.11 -4.81
CA TYR A 36 6.56 1.11 -3.89
C TYR A 36 6.16 2.54 -4.27
N GLN A 37 6.20 2.89 -5.56
CA GLN A 37 5.77 4.20 -6.03
C GLN A 37 4.28 4.44 -5.74
N ALA A 38 3.43 3.44 -5.97
CA ALA A 38 2.00 3.52 -5.69
C ALA A 38 1.73 3.68 -4.18
N LEU A 39 2.40 2.89 -3.33
CA LEU A 39 2.28 2.98 -1.87
C LEU A 39 2.76 4.32 -1.33
N ILE A 40 3.92 4.81 -1.77
CA ILE A 40 4.44 6.13 -1.37
C ILE A 40 3.45 7.22 -1.75
N LYS A 41 2.92 7.19 -2.97
CA LYS A 41 1.94 8.19 -3.43
C LYS A 41 0.66 8.12 -2.62
N TYR A 42 0.20 6.92 -2.29
CA TYR A 42 -1.01 6.75 -1.48
C TYR A 42 -0.82 7.29 -0.05
N VAL A 43 0.31 6.99 0.60
CA VAL A 43 0.65 7.55 1.92
C VAL A 43 0.78 9.07 1.87
N GLN A 44 1.40 9.64 0.83
CA GLN A 44 1.46 11.10 0.65
C GLN A 44 0.07 11.73 0.54
N ASN A 45 -0.83 11.13 -0.25
CA ASN A 45 -2.20 11.62 -0.41
C ASN A 45 -2.98 11.51 0.91
N ASN A 46 -2.81 10.41 1.64
CA ASN A 46 -3.42 10.20 2.95
C ASN A 46 -2.94 11.24 3.98
N LYS A 47 -1.63 11.51 4.03
CA LYS A 47 -1.05 12.56 4.90
C LYS A 47 -1.55 13.95 4.53
N ALA A 48 -1.66 14.28 3.24
CA ALA A 48 -2.20 15.55 2.80
C ALA A 48 -3.69 15.73 3.16
N ALA A 49 -4.42 14.63 3.31
CA ALA A 49 -5.82 14.59 3.74
C ALA A 49 -5.99 14.38 5.25
N ASP A 50 -4.91 14.42 6.03
CA ASP A 50 -4.88 14.16 7.48
C ASP A 50 -5.51 12.81 7.88
N ASN A 51 -5.34 11.80 7.03
CA ASN A 51 -5.90 10.45 7.18
C ASN A 51 -4.82 9.39 6.98
N ASP A 52 -3.65 9.59 7.58
CA ASP A 52 -2.59 8.59 7.58
C ASP A 52 -3.01 7.42 8.47
N TRP A 53 -3.02 6.20 7.92
CA TRP A 53 -3.61 5.03 8.58
C TRP A 53 -2.76 3.76 8.51
N PHE A 54 -1.62 3.78 7.82
CA PHE A 54 -0.75 2.60 7.75
C PHE A 54 0.70 2.92 7.42
N ARG A 55 1.57 1.99 7.81
CA ARG A 55 2.96 1.92 7.39
C ARG A 55 3.32 0.47 7.10
N LEU A 56 3.97 0.26 5.96
CA LEU A 56 4.16 -1.07 5.41
C LEU A 56 5.52 -1.13 4.72
N GLU A 57 6.28 -2.16 5.05
CA GLU A 57 7.66 -2.39 4.61
C GLU A 57 7.77 -3.82 4.10
N SER A 58 8.73 -4.09 3.19
CA SER A 58 8.96 -5.44 2.68
C SER A 58 10.35 -5.95 3.01
N ASP A 59 10.53 -7.26 2.91
CA ASP A 59 11.86 -7.87 2.82
C ASP A 59 12.57 -7.43 1.53
N LYS A 60 13.87 -7.73 1.43
CA LYS A 60 14.71 -7.34 0.27
C LYS A 60 14.20 -7.92 -1.06
N THR A 61 13.42 -8.99 -1.01
CA THR A 61 12.83 -9.67 -2.17
C THR A 61 11.41 -9.19 -2.48
N GLY A 62 10.78 -8.40 -1.60
CA GLY A 62 9.39 -7.97 -1.68
C GLY A 62 8.35 -9.08 -1.61
N THR A 63 8.76 -10.25 -1.16
CA THR A 63 7.90 -11.42 -1.01
C THR A 63 7.17 -11.43 0.31
N LYS A 64 7.76 -10.84 1.34
CA LYS A 64 7.17 -10.72 2.67
C LYS A 64 6.97 -9.27 3.00
N TRP A 65 5.76 -8.92 3.41
CA TRP A 65 5.39 -7.58 3.80
C TRP A 65 4.95 -7.57 5.24
N PHE A 66 5.43 -6.59 5.98
CA PHE A 66 5.14 -6.43 7.39
C PHE A 66 5.00 -4.95 7.72
N GLY A 67 4.23 -4.64 8.74
CA GLY A 67 3.99 -3.26 9.12
C GLY A 67 2.90 -3.12 10.15
N LYS A 68 2.32 -1.93 10.19
CA LYS A 68 1.25 -1.60 11.11
C LYS A 68 0.20 -0.78 10.40
N CYS A 69 -1.06 -1.02 10.72
CA CYS A 69 -2.13 -0.08 10.42
C CYS A 69 -2.76 0.42 11.70
N TRP A 70 -3.44 1.55 11.62
CA TRP A 70 -4.19 2.08 12.72
C TRP A 70 -5.49 2.70 12.26
N TYR A 71 -6.45 2.72 13.17
CA TYR A 71 -7.76 3.29 12.95
C TYR A 71 -8.12 4.18 14.14
N VAL A 72 -8.62 5.37 13.86
CA VAL A 72 -9.04 6.32 14.90
C VAL A 72 -10.56 6.28 14.99
N HIS A 73 -11.08 5.90 16.15
CA HIS A 73 -12.51 5.88 16.43
C HIS A 73 -12.78 6.46 17.82
N ASN A 74 -13.71 7.41 17.92
CA ASN A 74 -14.02 8.12 19.16
C ASN A 74 -12.77 8.69 19.87
N LEU A 75 -11.86 9.30 19.10
CA LEU A 75 -10.57 9.85 19.58
C LEU A 75 -9.61 8.81 20.19
N LEU A 76 -9.88 7.52 20.01
CA LEU A 76 -8.99 6.43 20.39
C LEU A 76 -8.30 5.87 19.14
N LYS A 77 -6.97 5.78 19.18
CA LYS A 77 -6.17 5.14 18.14
C LYS A 77 -6.03 3.65 18.46
N TYR A 78 -6.51 2.81 17.56
CA TYR A 78 -6.32 1.37 17.58
C TYR A 78 -5.22 1.02 16.60
N GLU A 79 -4.18 0.33 17.05
CA GLU A 79 -3.04 -0.06 16.21
C GLU A 79 -2.99 -1.58 16.08
N PHE A 80 -2.72 -2.06 14.87
CA PHE A 80 -2.69 -3.47 14.53
C PHE A 80 -1.40 -3.78 13.78
N ASP A 81 -0.71 -4.83 14.19
CA ASP A 81 0.42 -5.37 13.45
C ASP A 81 -0.09 -6.20 12.27
N LEU A 82 0.52 -6.00 11.10
CA LEU A 82 0.15 -6.63 9.83
C LEU A 82 1.35 -7.39 9.28
N GLU A 83 1.11 -8.61 8.80
CA GLU A 83 2.09 -9.42 8.06
C GLU A 83 1.38 -10.23 6.99
N PHE A 84 1.93 -10.26 5.77
CA PHE A 84 1.46 -11.11 4.68
C PHE A 84 2.57 -11.43 3.68
N ASP A 85 2.42 -12.56 3.00
CA ASP A 85 3.32 -13.01 1.93
C ASP A 85 2.64 -12.85 0.56
N VAL A 86 3.42 -12.48 -0.46
CA VAL A 86 2.97 -12.39 -1.86
C VAL A 86 3.17 -13.75 -2.53
N SER A 87 2.06 -14.37 -2.95
CA SER A 87 2.03 -15.69 -3.61
C SER A 87 2.21 -15.62 -5.13
#